data_AF-A0A167G1N0-F1
#
_entry.id   AF-A0A167G1N0-F1
#
_cell.length_a   1.000
_cell.length_b   1.000
_cell.length_c   1.000
_cell.angle_alpha   90.00
_cell.angle_beta   90.00
_cell.angle_gamma   90.00
#
_symmetry.space_group_name_H-M   'P 1'
#
loop_
_entity.id
_entity.type
_entity.pdbx_description
1 polymer ?
#
loop_
_entity_poly.entity_id
_entity_poly.type
_entity_poly.pdbx_seq_one_letter_code
_entity_poly.pdbx_strand_id
1 'polypeptide(L)'
;MSPYRKKQRTILDMVDLDARHRKDQAVMNALIACFDPLHFRQLLIRWVACDNVSFNKLESPYFRELMEYTNSAVIESGSLPTHNTMRDWIVGAFNRHKGVVTELLGRSLSRINISFDVWTSRKFTSLLGLTVHFLDDGGKLRTFLLGLPRIEGQHSGENLADRVSEIIHEYNLNSRVGYFITDNAESNDTCLDELAGELGFKKQHRRLRCCGHIINLVARSILFGTDADAFEEDC
;
A
#
# COMPACT_ATOMS: atom_id res chain seq x y z
N MET A 1 -37.63 -7.20 -31.85
CA MET A 1 -37.77 -5.74 -31.65
C MET A 1 -36.48 -5.24 -31.00
N SER A 2 -35.66 -4.49 -31.74
CA SER A 2 -34.40 -3.93 -31.24
C SER A 2 -34.70 -2.68 -30.39
N PRO A 3 -34.17 -2.55 -29.16
CA PRO A 3 -34.38 -1.35 -28.37
C PRO A 3 -33.58 -0.20 -28.99
N TYR A 4 -34.30 0.82 -29.44
CA TYR A 4 -33.77 2.07 -29.97
C TYR A 4 -32.97 2.76 -28.85
N ARG A 5 -31.64 2.65 -28.89
CA ARG A 5 -30.74 3.38 -27.99
C ARG A 5 -30.82 4.85 -28.41
N LYS A 6 -31.59 5.68 -27.70
CA LYS A 6 -31.62 7.14 -27.92
C LYS A 6 -30.19 7.66 -27.83
N LYS A 7 -29.72 8.31 -28.90
CA LYS A 7 -28.42 9.02 -28.92
C LYS A 7 -28.40 9.98 -27.73
N GLN A 8 -27.52 9.73 -26.77
CA GLN A 8 -27.33 10.60 -25.61
C GLN A 8 -26.84 11.94 -26.15
N ARG A 9 -27.58 13.02 -25.88
CA ARG A 9 -27.19 14.38 -26.28
C ARG A 9 -25.91 14.72 -25.54
N THR A 10 -24.86 15.05 -26.28
CA THR A 10 -23.59 15.49 -25.70
C THR A 10 -23.78 16.87 -25.05
N ILE A 11 -22.91 17.26 -24.12
CA ILE A 11 -22.92 18.62 -23.54
C ILE A 11 -22.86 19.68 -24.67
N LEU A 12 -22.19 19.36 -25.77
CA LEU A 12 -22.09 20.20 -26.96
C LEU A 12 -23.45 20.44 -27.64
N ASP A 13 -24.31 19.41 -27.70
CA ASP A 13 -25.68 19.52 -28.21
C ASP A 13 -26.61 20.31 -27.26
N MET A 14 -26.25 20.43 -25.98
CA MET A 14 -27.02 21.22 -25.00
C MET A 14 -26.65 22.71 -25.02
N VAL A 15 -25.49 23.06 -25.56
CA VAL A 15 -24.93 24.43 -25.53
C VAL A 15 -25.01 25.12 -26.90
N ASP A 16 -25.59 24.45 -27.92
CA ASP A 16 -25.83 24.98 -29.28
C ASP A 16 -24.55 25.55 -29.96
N LEU A 17 -23.42 24.85 -29.77
CA LEU A 17 -22.13 25.24 -30.33
C LEU A 17 -21.99 24.72 -31.77
N ASP A 18 -21.73 25.61 -32.74
CA ASP A 18 -21.53 25.22 -34.16
C ASP A 18 -20.04 25.10 -34.49
N ALA A 19 -19.56 23.89 -34.76
CA ALA A 19 -18.18 23.59 -35.18
C ALA A 19 -17.71 24.41 -36.41
N ARG A 20 -18.62 24.99 -37.20
CA ARG A 20 -18.30 25.87 -38.33
C ARG A 20 -17.88 27.28 -37.90
N HIS A 21 -18.25 27.72 -36.69
CA HIS A 21 -17.79 28.98 -36.13
C HIS A 21 -16.46 28.77 -35.39
N ARG A 22 -15.43 29.56 -35.78
CA ARG A 22 -14.07 29.44 -35.22
C ARG A 22 -14.02 29.57 -33.69
N LYS A 23 -14.90 30.37 -33.07
CA LYS A 23 -14.97 30.55 -31.61
C LYS A 23 -15.58 29.33 -30.92
N ASP A 24 -16.67 28.80 -31.45
CA ASP A 24 -17.34 27.62 -30.92
C ASP A 24 -16.45 26.38 -31.08
N GLN A 25 -15.78 26.23 -32.22
CA GLN A 25 -14.75 25.19 -32.41
C GLN A 25 -13.61 25.29 -31.38
N ALA A 26 -13.18 26.50 -31.02
CA ALA A 26 -12.15 26.69 -30.00
C ALA A 26 -12.66 26.29 -28.61
N VAL A 27 -13.91 26.60 -28.28
CA VAL A 27 -14.57 26.17 -27.02
C VAL A 27 -14.75 24.65 -27.00
N MET A 28 -15.17 24.05 -28.11
CA MET A 28 -15.26 22.59 -28.27
C MET A 28 -13.91 21.91 -28.08
N ASN A 29 -12.87 22.41 -28.75
CA ASN A 29 -11.51 21.90 -28.61
C ASN A 29 -10.99 22.06 -27.18
N ALA A 30 -11.32 23.17 -26.50
CA ALA A 30 -10.94 23.39 -25.11
C ALA A 30 -11.67 22.44 -24.15
N LEU A 31 -12.95 22.15 -24.39
CA LEU A 31 -13.73 21.17 -23.62
C LEU A 31 -13.19 19.74 -23.80
N ILE A 32 -12.83 19.36 -25.03
CA ILE A 32 -12.19 18.08 -25.33
C ILE A 32 -10.78 18.00 -24.69
N ALA A 33 -10.02 19.10 -24.74
CA ALA A 33 -8.70 19.20 -24.13
C ALA A 33 -8.72 19.28 -22.59
N CYS A 34 -9.89 19.49 -21.97
CA CYS A 34 -10.03 19.61 -20.52
C CYS A 34 -9.82 18.27 -19.80
N PHE A 35 -9.91 17.14 -20.51
CA PHE A 35 -9.70 15.82 -19.94
C PHE A 35 -8.28 15.32 -20.22
N ASP A 36 -7.47 15.16 -19.17
CA ASP A 36 -6.16 14.50 -19.23
C ASP A 36 -6.31 13.04 -18.73
N PRO A 37 -6.23 12.03 -19.63
CA PRO A 37 -6.33 10.62 -19.27
C PRO A 37 -5.25 10.18 -18.27
N LEU A 38 -4.04 10.75 -18.34
CA LEU A 38 -2.94 10.38 -17.45
C LEU A 38 -3.18 10.92 -16.04
N HIS A 39 -3.65 12.16 -15.93
CA HIS A 39 -4.01 12.73 -14.63
C HIS A 39 -5.22 12.01 -14.02
N PHE A 40 -6.25 11.71 -14.82
CA PHE A 40 -7.40 10.92 -14.37
C PHE A 40 -6.96 9.55 -13.84
N ARG A 41 -6.07 8.86 -14.57
CA ARG A 41 -5.48 7.58 -14.13
C ARG A 41 -4.82 7.69 -12.76
N GLN A 42 -4.03 8.74 -12.53
CA GLN A 42 -3.34 8.95 -11.24
C GLN A 42 -4.32 9.17 -10.10
N LEU A 43 -5.38 9.98 -10.33
CA LEU A 43 -6.43 10.20 -9.34
C LEU A 43 -7.19 8.91 -9.04
N LEU A 44 -7.48 8.10 -10.06
CA LEU A 44 -8.19 6.83 -9.90
C LEU A 44 -7.36 5.81 -9.09
N ILE A 45 -6.07 5.67 -9.39
CA ILE A 45 -5.14 4.83 -8.61
C ILE A 45 -5.13 5.28 -7.15
N ARG A 46 -5.02 6.60 -6.91
CA ARG A 46 -4.99 7.16 -5.55
C ARG A 46 -6.27 6.88 -4.79
N TRP A 47 -7.43 7.13 -5.41
CA TRP A 47 -8.73 6.84 -4.79
C TRP A 47 -8.85 5.36 -4.43
N VAL A 48 -8.54 4.46 -5.36
CA VAL A 48 -8.63 3.01 -5.12
C VAL A 48 -7.70 2.57 -3.97
N ALA A 49 -6.46 3.06 -3.96
CA ALA A 49 -5.47 2.67 -2.96
C ALA A 49 -5.75 3.27 -1.57
N CYS A 50 -6.09 4.56 -1.50
CA CYS A 50 -6.29 5.26 -0.23
C CYS A 50 -7.63 4.90 0.44
N ASP A 51 -8.68 4.65 -0.34
CA ASP A 51 -10.02 4.37 0.18
C ASP A 51 -10.32 2.87 0.21
N ASN A 52 -9.33 2.02 -0.10
CA ASN A 52 -9.45 0.55 -0.13
C ASN A 52 -10.63 0.07 -1.00
N VAL A 53 -10.77 0.65 -2.19
CA VAL A 53 -11.87 0.33 -3.11
C VAL A 53 -11.59 -0.99 -3.82
N SER A 54 -12.58 -1.88 -3.86
CA SER A 54 -12.48 -3.10 -4.66
C SER A 54 -12.30 -2.77 -6.14
N PHE A 55 -11.31 -3.39 -6.78
CA PHE A 55 -11.00 -3.13 -8.20
C PHE A 55 -12.18 -3.44 -9.13
N ASN A 56 -13.03 -4.40 -8.75
CA ASN A 56 -14.24 -4.77 -9.48
C ASN A 56 -15.26 -3.62 -9.56
N LYS A 57 -15.19 -2.60 -8.69
CA LYS A 57 -16.09 -1.44 -8.76
C LYS A 57 -15.92 -0.61 -10.02
N LEU A 58 -14.72 -0.62 -10.62
CA LEU A 58 -14.43 0.10 -11.87
C LEU A 58 -15.12 -0.53 -13.09
N GLU A 59 -15.56 -1.78 -12.97
CA GLU A 59 -16.31 -2.52 -13.98
C GLU A 59 -17.83 -2.50 -13.74
N SER A 60 -18.27 -1.90 -12.64
CA SER A 60 -19.71 -1.77 -12.36
C SER A 60 -20.38 -0.94 -13.47
N PRO A 61 -21.48 -1.44 -14.09
CA PRO A 61 -22.17 -0.70 -15.12
C PRO A 61 -22.69 0.64 -14.61
N TYR A 62 -23.18 0.71 -13.36
CA TYR A 62 -23.66 1.95 -12.74
C TYR A 62 -22.54 2.97 -12.50
N PHE A 63 -21.34 2.52 -12.12
CA PHE A 63 -20.20 3.41 -11.97
C PHE A 63 -19.73 3.96 -13.32
N ARG A 64 -19.72 3.10 -14.35
CA ARG A 64 -19.37 3.52 -15.72
C ARG A 64 -20.38 4.50 -16.28
N GLU A 65 -21.67 4.27 -16.07
CA GLU A 65 -22.75 5.19 -16.46
C GLU A 65 -22.64 6.54 -15.74
N LEU A 66 -22.34 6.53 -14.43
CA LEU A 66 -22.10 7.76 -13.67
C LEU A 66 -20.91 8.54 -14.24
N MET A 67 -19.79 7.87 -14.50
CA MET A 67 -18.61 8.50 -15.07
C MET A 67 -18.87 9.04 -16.48
N GLU A 68 -19.55 8.27 -17.33
CA GLU A 68 -19.97 8.69 -18.68
C GLU A 68 -20.85 9.95 -18.63
N TYR A 69 -21.80 10.00 -17.69
CA TYR A 69 -22.64 11.18 -17.47
C TYR A 69 -21.83 12.41 -17.06
N THR A 70 -20.80 12.25 -16.21
CA THR A 70 -19.95 13.37 -15.80
C THR A 70 -19.06 13.88 -16.93
N ASN A 71 -18.50 12.98 -17.74
CA ASN A 71 -17.67 13.32 -18.91
C ASN A 71 -17.54 12.12 -19.85
N SER A 72 -18.10 12.20 -21.07
CA SER A 72 -18.05 11.10 -22.04
C SER A 72 -16.63 10.77 -22.50
N ALA A 73 -15.69 11.72 -22.43
CA ALA A 73 -14.29 11.53 -22.76
C ALA A 73 -13.63 10.43 -21.90
N VAL A 74 -14.13 10.18 -20.68
CA VAL A 74 -13.65 9.10 -19.80
C VAL A 74 -13.84 7.73 -20.44
N ILE A 75 -14.99 7.51 -21.08
CA ILE A 75 -15.31 6.25 -21.77
C ILE A 75 -14.65 6.21 -23.14
N GLU A 76 -14.75 7.29 -23.92
CA GLU A 76 -14.20 7.38 -25.28
C GLU A 76 -12.68 7.20 -25.32
N SER A 77 -11.96 7.67 -24.31
CA SER A 77 -10.51 7.49 -24.17
C SER A 77 -10.10 6.12 -23.61
N GLY A 78 -11.04 5.28 -23.19
CA GLY A 78 -10.74 4.01 -22.52
C GLY A 78 -10.07 4.19 -21.15
N SER A 79 -10.33 5.31 -20.47
CA SER A 79 -9.66 5.64 -19.20
C SER A 79 -10.16 4.83 -17.99
N LEU A 80 -11.30 4.13 -18.11
CA LEU A 80 -11.78 3.22 -17.07
C LEU A 80 -11.20 1.81 -17.25
N PRO A 81 -10.38 1.34 -16.30
CA PRO A 81 -9.70 0.06 -16.40
C PRO A 81 -10.62 -1.11 -16.02
N THR A 82 -10.14 -2.32 -16.31
CA THR A 82 -10.61 -3.55 -15.64
C THR A 82 -9.91 -3.71 -14.29
N HIS A 83 -10.35 -4.68 -13.48
CA HIS A 83 -9.68 -5.02 -12.23
C HIS A 83 -8.21 -5.41 -12.41
N ASN A 84 -7.89 -6.16 -13.48
CA ASN A 84 -6.51 -6.55 -13.81
C ASN A 84 -5.68 -5.33 -14.21
N THR A 85 -6.22 -4.47 -15.07
CA THR A 85 -5.53 -3.25 -15.48
C THR A 85 -5.29 -2.31 -14.30
N MET A 86 -6.25 -2.17 -13.37
CA MET A 86 -6.07 -1.38 -12.15
C MET A 86 -4.98 -1.98 -11.25
N ARG A 87 -4.96 -3.30 -11.07
CA ARG A 87 -3.88 -3.98 -10.35
C ARG A 87 -2.52 -3.66 -10.96
N ASP A 88 -2.38 -3.79 -12.28
CA ASP A 88 -1.12 -3.53 -12.98
C ASP A 88 -0.69 -2.07 -12.87
N TRP A 89 -1.65 -1.13 -12.90
CA TRP A 89 -1.41 0.29 -12.66
C TRP A 89 -0.90 0.57 -11.25
N ILE A 90 -1.49 -0.04 -10.22
CA ILE A 90 -1.06 0.10 -8.83
C ILE A 90 0.35 -0.47 -8.66
N VAL A 91 0.61 -1.67 -9.19
CA VAL A 91 1.94 -2.31 -9.14
C VAL A 91 2.98 -1.44 -9.87
N GLY A 92 2.64 -0.91 -11.05
CA GLY A 92 3.50 0.02 -11.78
C GLY A 92 3.76 1.31 -11.01
N ALA A 93 2.75 1.86 -10.34
CA ALA A 93 2.89 3.04 -9.49
C ALA A 93 3.79 2.75 -8.28
N PHE A 94 3.63 1.60 -7.62
CA PHE A 94 4.50 1.15 -6.54
C PHE A 94 5.95 1.05 -7.02
N ASN A 95 6.22 0.32 -8.11
CA ASN A 95 7.56 0.15 -8.64
C ASN A 95 8.24 1.49 -9.01
N ARG A 96 7.47 2.44 -9.56
CA ARG A 96 7.98 3.80 -9.83
C ARG A 96 8.33 4.56 -8.56
N HIS A 97 7.50 4.49 -7.51
CA HIS A 97 7.74 5.21 -6.26
C HIS A 97 8.78 4.53 -5.37
N LYS A 98 9.03 3.23 -5.55
CA LYS A 98 10.02 2.48 -4.79
C LYS A 98 11.39 3.16 -4.80
N GLY A 99 11.87 3.58 -5.98
CA GLY A 99 13.15 4.30 -6.09
C GLY A 99 13.16 5.63 -5.32
N VAL A 100 12.04 6.36 -5.33
CA VAL A 100 11.90 7.61 -4.56
C VAL A 100 11.95 7.32 -3.05
N VAL A 101 11.28 6.26 -2.60
CA VAL A 101 11.31 5.83 -1.19
C VAL A 101 12.73 5.42 -0.79
N THR A 102 13.43 4.66 -1.63
CA THR A 102 14.83 4.28 -1.41
C THR A 102 15.73 5.51 -1.28
N GLU A 103 15.57 6.52 -2.13
CA GLU A 103 16.33 7.77 -2.03
C GLU A 103 16.02 8.53 -0.73
N LEU A 104 14.74 8.64 -0.36
CA LEU A 104 14.32 9.29 0.90
C LEU A 104 14.93 8.60 2.12
N LEU A 105 14.94 7.26 2.14
CA LEU A 105 15.58 6.47 3.20
C LEU A 105 17.10 6.72 3.20
N GLY A 106 17.72 6.77 2.02
CA GLY A 106 19.13 7.09 1.83
C GLY A 106 19.53 8.50 2.28
N ARG A 107 18.60 9.43 2.36
CA ARG A 107 18.80 10.82 2.85
C ARG A 107 18.43 11.02 4.32
N SER A 108 17.99 9.98 5.02
CA SER A 108 17.63 10.09 6.44
C SER A 108 18.79 10.67 7.27
N LEU A 109 18.46 11.43 8.32
CA LEU A 109 19.45 11.97 9.26
C LEU A 109 19.81 10.96 10.35
N SER A 110 18.86 10.10 10.72
CA SER A 110 19.05 9.06 11.72
C SER A 110 19.43 7.72 11.10
N ARG A 111 19.74 6.76 11.97
CA ARG A 111 19.59 5.34 11.62
C ARG A 111 18.11 5.01 11.40
N ILE A 112 17.86 3.95 10.64
CA ILE A 112 16.52 3.51 10.28
C ILE A 112 16.14 2.36 11.21
N ASN A 113 15.16 2.61 12.08
CA ASN A 113 14.66 1.58 12.99
C ASN A 113 13.58 0.78 12.27
N ILE A 114 13.55 -0.53 12.49
CA ILE A 114 12.66 -1.46 11.81
C ILE A 114 11.71 -2.05 12.85
N SER A 115 10.41 -2.01 12.58
CA SER A 115 9.45 -2.85 13.28
C SER A 115 8.86 -3.86 12.32
N PHE A 116 8.64 -5.08 12.78
CA PHE A 116 7.90 -6.04 11.98
C PHE A 116 7.01 -6.93 12.85
N ASP A 117 5.93 -7.37 12.23
CA ASP A 117 4.94 -8.26 12.84
C ASP A 117 4.52 -9.33 11.84
N VAL A 118 4.14 -10.50 12.36
CA VAL A 118 3.73 -11.65 11.57
C VAL A 118 2.38 -12.12 12.04
N TRP A 119 1.42 -12.19 11.12
CA TRP A 119 0.08 -12.66 11.44
C TRP A 119 -0.50 -13.51 10.31
N THR A 120 -1.39 -14.42 10.71
CA THR A 120 -2.19 -15.18 9.76
C THR A 120 -3.48 -14.41 9.50
N SER A 121 -3.68 -14.00 8.25
CA SER A 121 -4.94 -13.39 7.82
C SER A 121 -6.11 -14.39 7.88
N ARG A 122 -7.35 -13.89 7.86
CA ARG A 122 -8.58 -14.71 7.82
C ARG A 122 -8.66 -15.70 6.66
N LYS A 123 -7.85 -15.53 5.62
CA LYS A 123 -7.74 -16.44 4.48
C LYS A 123 -6.59 -17.44 4.63
N PHE A 124 -6.14 -17.70 5.86
CA PHE A 124 -5.01 -18.58 6.17
C PHE A 124 -3.72 -18.22 5.43
N THR A 125 -3.55 -16.93 5.12
CA THR A 125 -2.34 -16.41 4.50
C THR A 125 -1.51 -15.73 5.56
N SER A 126 -0.32 -16.25 5.82
CA SER A 126 0.67 -15.64 6.71
C SER A 126 1.33 -14.45 6.02
N LEU A 127 1.36 -13.31 6.70
CA LEU A 127 1.90 -12.06 6.22
C LEU A 127 2.92 -11.52 7.21
N LEU A 128 4.01 -10.94 6.70
CA LEU A 128 4.96 -10.18 7.49
C LEU A 128 4.85 -8.71 7.09
N GLY A 129 4.48 -7.84 8.02
CA GLY A 129 4.47 -6.40 7.80
C GLY A 129 5.76 -5.78 8.30
N LEU A 130 6.59 -5.23 7.41
CA LEU A 130 7.83 -4.54 7.78
C LEU A 130 7.67 -3.03 7.65
N THR A 131 7.79 -2.33 8.77
CA THR A 131 7.68 -0.88 8.86
C THR A 131 9.01 -0.28 9.30
N VAL A 132 9.37 0.87 8.73
CA VAL A 132 10.58 1.62 9.11
C VAL A 132 10.23 2.96 9.73
N HIS A 133 11.07 3.38 10.67
CA HIS A 133 10.95 4.63 11.41
C HIS A 133 12.29 5.37 11.40
N PHE A 134 12.29 6.63 10.95
CA PHE A 134 13.50 7.42 10.78
C PHE A 134 13.23 8.93 10.80
N LEU A 135 14.27 9.74 11.03
CA LEU A 135 14.24 11.18 10.81
C LEU A 135 14.62 11.48 9.35
N ASP A 136 13.74 12.16 8.62
CA ASP A 136 14.05 12.66 7.28
C ASP A 136 15.07 13.81 7.30
N ASP A 137 15.47 14.29 6.13
CA ASP A 137 16.41 15.40 5.94
C ASP A 137 15.88 16.76 6.42
N GLY A 138 14.59 16.86 6.69
CA GLY A 138 13.96 17.99 7.40
C GLY A 138 13.90 17.81 8.93
N GLY A 139 14.47 16.73 9.47
CA GLY A 139 14.42 16.42 10.90
C GLY A 139 13.05 15.95 11.39
N LYS A 140 12.14 15.57 10.48
CA LYS A 140 10.81 15.09 10.83
C LYS A 140 10.79 13.57 10.94
N LEU A 141 10.16 13.06 11.99
CA LEU A 141 9.92 11.62 12.14
C LEU A 141 8.96 11.13 11.04
N ARG A 142 9.40 10.10 10.31
CA ARG A 142 8.64 9.40 9.29
C ARG A 142 8.50 7.94 9.65
N THR A 143 7.35 7.39 9.24
CA THR A 143 7.03 5.96 9.37
C THR A 143 6.52 5.48 8.02
N PHE A 144 7.18 4.49 7.42
CA PHE A 144 6.76 3.89 6.15
C PHE A 144 6.64 2.37 6.28
N LEU A 145 5.56 1.81 5.75
CA LEU A 145 5.47 0.37 5.48
C LEU A 145 6.28 0.08 4.21
N LEU A 146 7.35 -0.71 4.32
CA LEU A 146 8.21 -1.04 3.17
C LEU A 146 7.82 -2.34 2.50
N GLY A 147 7.28 -3.28 3.26
CA GLY A 147 6.92 -4.60 2.75
C GLY A 147 5.75 -5.21 3.50
N LEU A 148 4.94 -5.95 2.74
CA LEU A 148 3.92 -6.85 3.26
C LEU A 148 4.02 -8.22 2.56
N PRO A 149 5.20 -8.88 2.54
CA PRO A 149 5.34 -10.18 1.89
C PRO A 149 4.47 -11.25 2.55
N ARG A 150 4.05 -12.22 1.75
CA ARG A 150 3.53 -13.48 2.24
C ARG A 150 4.68 -14.33 2.77
N ILE A 151 4.50 -14.92 3.95
CA ILE A 151 5.39 -15.95 4.46
C ILE A 151 4.90 -17.31 3.96
N GLU A 152 5.78 -18.03 3.29
CA GLU A 152 5.54 -19.39 2.79
C GLU A 152 6.34 -20.38 3.65
N GLY A 153 5.77 -21.55 3.93
CA GLY A 153 6.41 -22.56 4.78
C GLY A 153 6.22 -22.29 6.28
N GLN A 154 7.16 -22.80 7.09
CA GLN A 154 7.11 -22.68 8.54
C GLN A 154 7.43 -21.26 9.00
N HIS A 155 6.81 -20.80 10.09
CA HIS A 155 7.09 -19.49 10.70
C HIS A 155 8.35 -19.57 11.59
N SER A 156 9.41 -20.20 11.10
CA SER A 156 10.68 -20.29 11.81
C SER A 156 11.40 -18.95 11.77
N GLY A 157 12.26 -18.67 12.76
CA GLY A 157 12.98 -17.40 12.82
C GLY A 157 13.88 -17.18 11.62
N GLU A 158 14.46 -18.24 11.05
CA GLU A 158 15.31 -18.21 9.87
C GLU A 158 14.52 -17.75 8.63
N ASN A 159 13.33 -18.31 8.40
CA ASN A 159 12.48 -17.89 7.29
C ASN A 159 12.02 -16.43 7.42
N LEU A 160 11.75 -15.98 8.65
CA LEU A 160 11.45 -14.57 8.90
C LEU A 160 12.68 -13.69 8.63
N ALA A 161 13.88 -14.12 9.05
CA ALA A 161 15.12 -13.40 8.82
C ALA A 161 15.41 -13.23 7.33
N ASP A 162 15.25 -14.29 6.53
CA ASP A 162 15.41 -14.24 5.08
C ASP A 162 14.51 -13.17 4.45
N ARG A 163 13.23 -13.13 4.82
CA ARG A 163 12.27 -12.14 4.28
C ARG A 163 12.56 -10.72 4.73
N VAL A 164 12.97 -10.53 5.98
CA VAL A 164 13.37 -9.22 6.49
C VAL A 164 14.66 -8.75 5.80
N SER A 165 15.62 -9.65 5.62
CA SER A 165 16.90 -9.38 4.95
C SER A 165 16.70 -9.01 3.48
N GLU A 166 15.85 -9.75 2.74
CA GLU A 166 15.46 -9.43 1.35
C GLU A 166 15.00 -7.97 1.22
N ILE A 167 14.11 -7.51 2.11
CA ILE A 167 13.61 -6.12 2.10
C ILE A 167 14.72 -5.13 2.46
N ILE A 168 15.58 -5.46 3.44
CA ILE A 168 16.71 -4.61 3.83
C ILE A 168 17.65 -4.38 2.64
N HIS A 169 17.99 -5.42 1.90
CA HIS A 169 18.82 -5.33 0.70
C HIS A 169 18.10 -4.61 -0.45
N GLU A 170 16.82 -4.91 -0.66
CA GLU A 170 15.98 -4.33 -1.71
C GLU A 170 15.92 -2.79 -1.62
N TYR A 171 15.97 -2.24 -0.41
CA TYR A 171 16.00 -0.80 -0.14
C TYR A 171 17.39 -0.26 0.24
N ASN A 172 18.47 -1.06 0.13
CA ASN A 172 19.85 -0.68 0.46
C ASN A 172 20.03 -0.13 1.89
N LEU A 173 19.45 -0.80 2.89
CA LEU A 173 19.41 -0.30 4.27
C LEU A 173 20.55 -0.82 5.15
N ASN A 174 21.38 -1.74 4.67
CA ASN A 174 22.32 -2.57 5.44
C ASN A 174 23.19 -1.77 6.42
N SER A 175 23.76 -0.66 5.96
CA SER A 175 24.66 0.19 6.76
C SER A 175 23.94 1.21 7.65
N ARG A 176 22.61 1.33 7.50
CA ARG A 176 21.77 2.35 8.15
C ARG A 176 20.86 1.80 9.22
N VAL A 177 20.72 0.47 9.33
CA VAL A 177 19.83 -0.16 10.31
C VAL A 177 20.18 0.25 11.74
N GLY A 178 19.16 0.73 12.45
CA GLY A 178 19.18 1.07 13.86
C GLY A 178 18.67 -0.09 14.71
N TYR A 179 17.54 0.12 15.37
CA TYR A 179 16.92 -0.85 16.27
C TYR A 179 15.86 -1.68 15.57
N PHE A 180 15.59 -2.87 16.11
CA PHE A 180 14.48 -3.73 15.71
C PHE A 180 13.43 -3.77 16.82
N ILE A 181 12.16 -3.60 16.47
CA ILE A 181 11.02 -3.69 17.37
C ILE A 181 10.12 -4.85 16.93
N THR A 182 10.01 -5.87 17.77
CA THR A 182 9.16 -7.05 17.51
C THR A 182 8.40 -7.43 18.77
N ASP A 183 7.38 -8.28 18.66
CA ASP A 183 6.71 -8.84 19.84
C ASP A 183 7.58 -9.86 20.59
N ASN A 184 6.99 -10.56 21.57
CA ASN A 184 7.72 -11.50 22.41
C ASN A 184 7.84 -12.92 21.84
N ALA A 185 7.41 -13.18 20.61
CA ALA A 185 7.51 -14.51 20.02
C ALA A 185 8.97 -15.01 19.96
N GLU A 186 9.18 -16.29 20.28
CA GLU A 186 10.51 -16.92 20.27
C GLU A 186 11.13 -16.93 18.86
N SER A 187 10.30 -17.07 17.82
CA SER A 187 10.76 -16.98 16.42
C SER A 187 11.43 -15.64 16.11
N ASN A 188 11.00 -14.55 16.76
CA ASN A 188 11.62 -13.22 16.61
C ASN A 188 12.98 -13.13 17.31
N ASP A 189 13.23 -13.96 18.34
CA ASP A 189 14.53 -14.06 18.98
C ASP A 189 15.56 -14.73 18.06
N THR A 190 15.17 -15.82 17.39
CA THR A 190 16.01 -16.51 16.38
C THR A 190 16.22 -15.66 15.12
N CYS A 191 15.14 -15.03 14.60
CA CYS A 191 15.22 -14.13 13.45
C CYS A 191 16.27 -13.02 13.64
N LEU A 192 16.30 -12.42 14.82
CA LEU A 192 17.25 -11.36 15.12
C LEU A 192 18.66 -11.86 15.43
N ASP A 193 18.86 -13.14 15.73
CA ASP A 193 20.20 -13.73 15.80
C ASP A 193 20.79 -13.90 14.39
N GLU A 194 20.00 -14.40 13.43
CA GLU A 194 20.40 -14.52 12.02
C GLU A 194 20.74 -13.15 11.41
N LEU A 195 19.84 -12.17 11.56
CA LEU A 195 20.07 -10.80 11.07
C LEU A 195 21.27 -10.13 11.75
N ALA A 196 21.53 -10.44 13.03
CA ALA A 196 22.69 -9.94 13.77
C ALA A 196 24.01 -10.47 13.19
N GLY A 197 24.04 -11.75 12.84
CA GLY A 197 25.15 -12.39 12.15
C GLY A 197 25.42 -11.77 10.78
N GLU A 198 24.35 -11.58 9.99
CA GLU A 198 24.45 -11.04 8.64
C GLU A 198 24.86 -9.56 8.60
N LEU A 199 24.21 -8.71 9.40
CA LEU A 199 24.40 -7.26 9.38
C LEU A 199 25.50 -6.77 10.35
N GLY A 200 26.13 -7.69 11.10
CA GLY A 200 27.24 -7.38 11.99
C GLY A 200 26.86 -6.52 13.20
N PHE A 201 25.78 -6.86 13.90
CA PHE A 201 25.40 -6.20 15.16
C PHE A 201 25.22 -7.19 16.31
N LYS A 202 25.11 -6.67 17.54
CA LYS A 202 24.76 -7.48 18.72
C LYS A 202 23.28 -7.36 19.00
N LYS A 203 22.52 -8.47 18.93
CA LYS A 203 21.07 -8.50 19.18
C LYS A 203 20.68 -7.78 20.46
N GLN A 204 21.40 -8.04 21.55
CA GLN A 204 21.14 -7.49 22.88
C GLN A 204 21.16 -5.97 22.93
N HIS A 205 21.89 -5.31 22.01
CA HIS A 205 22.01 -3.85 21.98
C HIS A 205 20.97 -3.18 21.08
N ARG A 206 20.37 -3.92 20.15
CA ARG A 206 19.52 -3.34 19.08
C ARG A 206 18.10 -3.88 19.07
N ARG A 207 17.79 -4.83 19.93
CA ARG A 207 16.47 -5.43 20.02
C ARG A 207 15.60 -4.74 21.09
N LEU A 208 14.43 -4.29 20.67
CA LEU A 208 13.39 -3.75 21.52
C LEU A 208 12.15 -4.66 21.45
N ARG A 209 11.49 -4.82 22.58
CA ARG A 209 10.22 -5.56 22.66
C ARG A 209 9.05 -4.61 22.42
N CYS A 210 7.97 -5.11 21.81
CA CYS A 210 6.75 -4.36 21.61
C CYS A 210 6.10 -4.00 22.96
N CYS A 211 6.04 -2.71 23.29
CA CYS A 211 5.42 -2.24 24.54
C CYS A 211 3.94 -2.63 24.63
N GLY A 212 3.20 -2.56 23.51
CA GLY A 212 1.79 -2.95 23.48
C GLY A 212 1.59 -4.43 23.82
N HIS A 213 2.47 -5.30 23.30
CA HIS A 213 2.45 -6.72 23.63
C HIS A 213 2.76 -6.97 25.11
N ILE A 214 3.75 -6.28 25.68
CA ILE A 214 4.06 -6.38 27.12
C ILE A 214 2.86 -5.96 27.98
N ILE A 215 2.21 -4.85 27.65
CA ILE A 215 1.01 -4.38 28.38
C ILE A 215 -0.10 -5.43 28.28
N ASN A 216 -0.29 -6.01 27.10
CA ASN A 216 -1.28 -7.07 26.90
C ASN A 216 -0.98 -8.32 27.75
N LEU A 217 0.29 -8.74 27.85
CA LEU A 217 0.70 -9.85 28.71
C LEU A 217 0.40 -9.54 30.19
N VAL A 218 0.74 -8.33 30.66
CA VAL A 218 0.45 -7.89 32.03
C VAL A 218 -1.06 -7.92 32.30
N ALA A 219 -1.87 -7.41 31.37
CA ALA A 219 -3.33 -7.43 31.49
C ALA A 219 -3.88 -8.86 31.54
N ARG A 220 -3.42 -9.76 30.66
CA ARG A 220 -3.79 -11.19 30.68
C ARG A 220 -3.43 -11.84 32.01
N SER A 221 -2.23 -11.61 32.53
CA SER A 221 -1.80 -12.16 33.83
C SER A 221 -2.62 -11.63 35.01
N ILE A 222 -3.06 -10.36 34.97
CA ILE A 222 -3.91 -9.80 36.03
C ILE A 222 -5.33 -10.39 35.96
N LEU A 223 -5.89 -10.51 34.77
CA LEU A 223 -7.27 -10.98 34.58
C LEU A 223 -7.43 -12.49 34.77
N PHE A 224 -6.46 -13.28 34.32
CA PHE A 224 -6.58 -14.74 34.24
C PHE A 224 -5.52 -15.48 35.07
N GLY A 225 -4.62 -14.77 35.76
CA GLY A 225 -3.60 -15.39 36.61
C GLY A 225 -2.60 -16.21 35.80
N THR A 226 -2.40 -17.48 36.18
CA THR A 226 -1.52 -18.42 35.48
C THR A 226 -2.16 -19.08 34.27
N ASP A 227 -3.47 -18.93 34.08
CA ASP A 227 -4.21 -19.54 32.98
C ASP A 227 -4.39 -18.54 31.84
N ALA A 228 -3.27 -18.16 31.21
CA ALA A 228 -3.28 -17.16 30.15
C ALA A 228 -4.00 -17.64 28.88
N ASP A 229 -4.05 -18.95 28.66
CA ASP A 229 -4.58 -19.59 27.45
C ASP A 229 -6.11 -19.78 27.48
N ALA A 230 -6.75 -19.64 28.64
CA ALA A 230 -8.22 -19.70 28.78
C ALA A 230 -8.97 -18.77 27.81
N PHE A 231 -8.37 -17.64 27.41
CA PHE A 231 -8.97 -16.71 26.46
C PHE A 231 -8.95 -17.21 24.99
N GLU A 232 -7.96 -18.02 24.62
CA GLU A 232 -7.83 -18.55 23.25
C GLU A 232 -8.74 -19.76 23.02
N GLU A 233 -9.21 -20.42 24.08
CA GLU A 233 -10.17 -21.54 24.03
C GLU A 233 -11.64 -21.08 23.98
N ASP A 234 -11.94 -19.85 24.40
CA ASP A 234 -13.30 -19.27 24.47
C ASP A 234 -13.73 -18.49 23.20
N CYS A 235 -12.88 -18.42 22.16
CA CYS A 235 -13.16 -17.73 20.87
C CYS A 235 -13.14 -18.69 19.67
#